data_AF-T1CI66-F1
#
_entry.id   AF-T1CI66-F1
#
_cell.length_a   1.000
_cell.length_b   1.000
_cell.length_c   1.000
_cell.angle_alpha   90.00
_cell.angle_beta   90.00
_cell.angle_gamma   90.00
#
_symmetry.space_group_name_H-M   'P 1'
#
loop_
_entity.id
_entity.type
_entity.pdbx_description
1 polymer ?
#
loop_
_entity_poly.entity_id
_entity_poly.type
_entity_poly.pdbx_seq_one_letter_code
_entity_poly.pdbx_strand_id
1 'polypeptide(L)'
;QQILQVIARSLVHWMAPILPFTAEEAWAYLPGATAESVMLSIFPELPDCAHLTVRWPFDTLLLIRSTINRTIERERREGRMGKSLEAAIRLYLPPTLLETLRPVGSELHFLFLTSRVDLEPAPAPRGSIPIDGIEGAGLRLERAVGTALAGAA
;
A
#
# COMPACT_ATOMS: atom_id res chain seq x y z
N GLN A 1 -5.09 1.29 15.14
CA GLN A 1 -5.86 2.54 14.94
C GLN A 1 -5.10 3.81 15.36
N GLN A 2 -4.04 3.75 16.16
CA GLN A 2 -3.36 4.96 16.68
C GLN A 2 -2.65 5.81 15.62
N ILE A 3 -2.01 5.20 14.60
CA ILE A 3 -1.24 5.96 13.58
C ILE A 3 -2.14 6.83 12.70
N LEU A 4 -3.26 6.28 12.22
CA LEU A 4 -4.19 7.03 11.37
C LEU A 4 -4.78 8.24 12.11
N GLN A 5 -5.02 8.12 13.41
CA GLN A 5 -5.48 9.23 14.24
C GLN A 5 -4.41 10.34 14.36
N VAL A 6 -3.14 9.97 14.56
CA VAL A 6 -2.04 10.94 14.58
C VAL A 6 -1.94 11.66 13.24
N ILE A 7 -1.95 10.92 12.13
CA ILE A 7 -1.89 11.51 10.78
C ILE A 7 -3.08 12.45 10.54
N ALA A 8 -4.30 12.00 10.82
CA ALA A 8 -5.50 12.81 10.62
C ALA A 8 -5.47 14.09 11.47
N ARG A 9 -5.06 13.99 12.74
CA ARG A 9 -4.92 15.14 13.64
C ARG A 9 -3.86 16.13 13.16
N SER A 10 -2.69 15.64 12.74
CA SER A 10 -1.63 16.49 12.18
C SER A 10 -2.07 17.19 10.90
N LEU A 11 -2.76 16.48 10.00
CA LEU A 11 -3.31 17.06 8.78
C LEU A 11 -4.30 18.19 9.08
N VAL A 12 -5.24 17.98 10.01
CA VAL A 12 -6.21 19.01 10.39
C VAL A 12 -5.53 20.25 10.98
N HIS A 13 -4.49 20.09 11.80
CA HIS A 13 -3.71 21.24 12.27
C HIS A 13 -2.94 21.95 11.14
N TRP A 14 -2.32 21.22 10.21
CA TRP A 14 -1.63 21.84 9.07
C TRP A 14 -2.59 22.54 8.11
N MET A 15 -3.83 22.06 8.00
CA MET A 15 -4.86 22.69 7.20
C MET A 15 -5.38 23.98 7.84
N ALA A 16 -5.44 24.08 9.17
CA ALA A 16 -6.09 25.18 9.88
C ALA A 16 -5.66 26.60 9.42
N PRO A 17 -4.37 26.90 9.17
CA PRO A 17 -3.95 28.23 8.69
C PRO A 17 -4.40 28.58 7.27
N ILE A 18 -4.77 27.59 6.44
CA ILE A 18 -5.09 27.76 5.01
C ILE A 18 -6.60 27.54 4.76
N LEU A 19 -7.19 26.57 5.46
CA LEU A 19 -8.58 26.10 5.33
C LEU A 19 -9.28 26.08 6.70
N PRO A 20 -9.44 27.24 7.38
CA PRO A 20 -9.84 27.30 8.78
C PRO A 20 -11.23 26.69 9.03
N PHE A 21 -12.23 26.99 8.19
CA PHE A 21 -13.58 26.45 8.36
C PHE A 21 -13.63 24.94 8.17
N THR A 22 -12.93 24.41 7.15
CA THR A 22 -12.86 22.98 6.89
C THR A 22 -12.09 22.25 7.99
N ALA A 23 -11.04 22.87 8.53
CA ALA A 23 -10.28 22.32 9.65
C ALA A 23 -11.14 22.28 10.93
N GLU A 24 -11.90 23.34 11.23
CA GLU A 24 -12.86 23.38 12.35
C GLU A 24 -13.95 22.31 12.23
N GLU A 25 -14.55 22.16 11.05
CA GLU A 25 -15.55 21.12 10.80
C GLU A 25 -14.94 19.71 10.99
N ALA A 26 -13.78 19.45 10.41
CA ALA A 26 -13.09 18.18 10.57
C ALA A 26 -12.68 17.90 12.02
N TRP A 27 -12.31 18.94 12.78
CA TRP A 27 -11.93 18.84 14.19
C TRP A 27 -13.06 18.29 15.06
N ALA A 28 -14.31 18.70 14.80
CA ALA A 28 -15.48 18.22 15.53
C ALA A 28 -15.72 16.70 15.41
N TYR A 29 -15.21 16.07 14.35
CA TYR A 29 -15.33 14.62 14.11
C TYR A 29 -14.07 13.83 14.46
N LEU A 30 -12.98 14.49 14.87
CA LEU A 30 -11.73 13.81 15.17
C LEU A 30 -11.79 13.08 16.52
N PRO A 31 -11.55 11.76 16.57
CA PRO A 31 -11.53 11.02 17.82
C PRO A 31 -10.45 11.55 18.78
N GLY A 32 -10.83 11.75 20.05
CA GLY A 32 -9.92 12.17 21.11
C GLY A 32 -9.41 13.61 21.01
N ALA A 33 -10.07 14.47 20.22
CA ALA A 33 -9.89 15.91 20.30
C ALA A 33 -10.49 16.44 21.61
N THR A 34 -9.72 17.21 22.37
CA THR A 34 -10.14 17.71 23.70
C THR A 34 -10.35 19.22 23.75
N ALA A 35 -9.73 19.97 22.82
CA ALA A 35 -9.96 21.39 22.68
C ALA A 35 -11.24 21.65 21.88
N GLU A 36 -11.93 22.76 22.17
CA GLU A 36 -13.17 23.14 21.48
C GLU A 36 -12.96 23.50 20.00
N SER A 37 -11.75 23.92 19.64
CA SER A 37 -11.37 24.38 18.30
C SER A 37 -9.93 23.96 18.00
N VAL A 38 -9.64 23.66 16.74
CA VAL A 38 -8.27 23.36 16.29
C VAL A 38 -7.35 24.58 16.44
N MET A 39 -7.92 25.79 16.39
CA MET A 39 -7.16 27.04 16.60
C MET A 39 -6.71 27.21 18.05
N LEU A 40 -7.34 26.48 18.98
CA LEU A 40 -7.02 26.50 20.40
C LEU A 40 -6.21 25.27 20.83
N SER A 41 -5.91 24.34 19.91
CA SER A 41 -5.13 23.15 20.20
C SER A 41 -3.65 23.31 19.83
N ILE A 42 -2.82 22.56 20.55
CA ILE A 42 -1.38 22.50 20.29
C ILE A 42 -1.11 21.36 19.30
N PHE A 43 -0.14 21.58 18.43
CA PHE A 43 0.33 20.56 17.50
C PHE A 43 0.68 19.26 18.24
N PRO A 44 0.22 18.09 17.77
CA PRO A 44 0.59 16.82 18.39
C PRO A 44 2.10 16.62 18.31
N GLU A 45 2.71 16.14 19.40
CA GLU A 45 4.09 15.69 19.37
C GLU A 45 4.22 14.50 18.39
N LEU A 46 5.12 14.65 17.42
CA LEU A 46 5.43 13.59 16.47
C LEU A 46 6.57 12.74 17.04
N PRO A 47 6.50 11.41 16.89
CA PRO A 47 7.60 10.56 17.31
C PRO A 47 8.87 10.91 16.53
N ASP A 48 10.01 10.96 17.22
CA ASP A 48 11.30 11.12 16.56
C ASP A 48 11.57 9.90 15.67
N CYS A 49 11.69 10.13 14.37
CA CYS A 49 11.94 9.13 13.36
C CYS A 49 13.33 9.27 12.71
N ALA A 50 14.20 10.17 13.21
CA ALA A 50 15.53 10.39 12.64
C ALA A 50 16.43 9.13 12.70
N HIS A 51 16.17 8.23 13.64
CA HIS A 51 16.87 6.96 13.79
C HIS A 51 16.36 5.85 12.86
N LEU A 52 15.23 6.07 12.15
CA LEU A 52 14.71 5.09 11.19
C LEU A 52 15.57 5.11 9.92
N THR A 53 16.46 4.13 9.81
CA THR A 53 17.35 3.95 8.66
C THR A 53 16.71 3.17 7.51
N VAL A 54 15.53 2.60 7.71
CA VAL A 54 14.83 1.78 6.72
C VAL A 54 14.24 2.68 5.64
N ARG A 55 15.00 2.89 4.55
CA ARG A 55 14.47 3.42 3.30
C ARG A 55 13.83 2.29 2.50
N TRP A 56 12.52 2.19 2.59
CA TRP A 56 11.74 1.34 1.71
C TRP A 56 11.88 1.81 0.25
N PRO A 57 12.08 0.89 -0.72
CA PRO A 57 12.21 1.24 -2.13
C PRO A 57 10.83 1.55 -2.74
N PHE A 58 10.18 2.61 -2.27
CA PHE A 58 8.80 2.95 -2.66
C PHE A 58 8.65 3.15 -4.16
N ASP A 59 9.61 3.81 -4.83
CA ASP A 59 9.57 3.99 -6.27
C ASP A 59 9.53 2.65 -7.01
N THR A 60 10.37 1.70 -6.57
CA THR A 60 10.38 0.34 -7.10
C THR A 60 9.07 -0.40 -6.82
N LEU A 61 8.54 -0.29 -5.60
CA LEU A 61 7.25 -0.89 -5.24
C LEU A 61 6.09 -0.32 -6.06
N LEU A 62 6.12 0.98 -6.39
CA LEU A 62 5.13 1.64 -7.24
C LEU A 62 5.22 1.15 -8.69
N LEU A 63 6.43 0.91 -9.22
CA LEU A 63 6.62 0.28 -10.53
C LEU A 63 6.02 -1.12 -10.56
N ILE A 64 6.35 -1.97 -9.57
CA ILE A 64 5.79 -3.32 -9.44
C ILE A 64 4.25 -3.26 -9.38
N ARG A 65 3.70 -2.40 -8.52
CA ARG A 65 2.26 -2.20 -8.37
C ARG A 65 1.60 -1.77 -9.69
N SER A 66 2.25 -0.92 -10.47
CA SER A 66 1.73 -0.49 -11.77
C SER A 66 1.60 -1.66 -12.75
N THR A 67 2.59 -2.56 -12.78
CA THR A 67 2.57 -3.76 -13.63
C THR A 67 1.52 -4.76 -13.15
N ILE A 68 1.38 -4.97 -11.83
CA ILE A 68 0.33 -5.82 -11.24
C ILE A 68 -1.05 -5.30 -11.64
N ASN A 69 -1.32 -4.01 -11.42
CA ASN A 69 -2.61 -3.40 -11.73
C ASN A 69 -2.96 -3.52 -13.22
N ARG A 70 -1.99 -3.28 -14.11
CA ARG A 70 -2.18 -3.44 -15.55
C ARG A 70 -2.50 -4.89 -15.93
N THR A 71 -1.85 -5.84 -15.28
CA THR A 71 -2.09 -7.27 -15.49
C THR A 71 -3.49 -7.67 -15.03
N ILE A 72 -3.88 -7.30 -13.81
CA ILE A 72 -5.22 -7.58 -13.26
C ILE A 72 -6.30 -6.96 -14.15
N GLU A 73 -6.10 -5.72 -14.59
CA GLU A 73 -7.07 -5.03 -15.44
C GLU A 73 -7.23 -5.69 -16.81
N ARG A 74 -6.15 -6.23 -17.38
CA ARG A 74 -6.22 -7.04 -18.61
C ARG A 74 -7.06 -8.30 -18.37
N GLU A 75 -6.81 -9.05 -17.30
CA GLU A 75 -7.56 -10.26 -16.96
C GLU A 75 -9.05 -9.97 -16.70
N ARG A 76 -9.37 -8.80 -16.13
CA ARG A 76 -10.74 -8.32 -15.94
C ARG A 76 -11.46 -8.07 -17.25
N ARG A 77 -10.81 -7.40 -18.21
CA ARG A 77 -11.36 -7.15 -19.55
C ARG A 77 -11.62 -8.44 -20.32
N GLU A 78 -10.79 -9.45 -20.09
CA GLU A 78 -10.93 -10.78 -20.70
C GLU A 78 -11.90 -11.69 -19.92
N GLY A 79 -12.59 -11.17 -18.90
CA GLY A 79 -13.61 -11.87 -18.13
C GLY A 79 -13.07 -12.97 -17.20
N ARG A 80 -11.75 -13.07 -17.01
CA ARG A 80 -11.12 -14.12 -16.20
C ARG A 80 -11.03 -13.78 -14.71
N MET A 81 -11.13 -12.49 -14.35
CA MET A 81 -11.12 -12.01 -12.96
C MET A 81 -12.13 -10.89 -12.71
N GLY A 82 -12.80 -10.92 -11.55
CA GLY A 82 -13.68 -9.85 -11.10
C GLY A 82 -12.99 -8.86 -10.18
N LYS A 83 -12.54 -9.32 -9.01
CA LYS A 83 -11.92 -8.50 -7.95
C LYS A 83 -10.41 -8.72 -7.90
N SER A 84 -9.63 -7.70 -7.54
CA SER A 84 -8.17 -7.82 -7.35
C SER A 84 -7.80 -8.80 -6.23
N LEU A 85 -8.70 -8.99 -5.26
CA LEU A 85 -8.59 -10.00 -4.19
C LEU A 85 -8.71 -11.45 -4.71
N GLU A 86 -9.03 -11.68 -5.98
CA GLU A 86 -8.95 -13.01 -6.59
C GLU A 86 -7.54 -13.30 -7.15
N ALA A 87 -6.64 -12.32 -7.16
CA ALA A 87 -5.29 -12.48 -7.68
C ALA A 87 -4.33 -12.99 -6.61
N ALA A 88 -3.54 -14.00 -6.97
CA ALA A 88 -2.31 -14.39 -6.29
C ALA A 88 -1.14 -14.04 -7.21
N ILE A 89 -0.19 -13.24 -6.71
CA ILE A 89 0.95 -12.76 -7.48
C ILE A 89 2.19 -13.52 -7.07
N ARG A 90 2.94 -14.05 -8.03
CA ARG A 90 4.31 -14.51 -7.83
C ARG A 90 5.27 -13.51 -8.46
N LEU A 91 6.09 -12.86 -7.65
CA LEU A 91 7.10 -11.89 -8.06
C LEU A 91 8.48 -12.52 -8.09
N TYR A 92 9.14 -12.44 -9.24
CA TYR A 92 10.52 -12.85 -9.42
C TYR A 92 11.39 -11.60 -9.37
N LEU A 93 12.29 -11.51 -8.39
CA LEU A 93 13.05 -10.30 -8.10
C LEU A 93 14.56 -10.56 -8.13
N PRO A 94 15.37 -9.58 -8.58
CA PRO A 94 16.82 -9.63 -8.43
C PRO A 94 17.24 -9.78 -6.96
N PRO A 95 18.41 -10.39 -6.67
CA PRO A 95 18.82 -10.72 -5.30
C PRO A 95 18.73 -9.55 -4.31
N THR A 96 19.21 -8.37 -4.69
CA THR A 96 19.22 -7.17 -3.83
C THR A 96 17.82 -6.72 -3.43
N LEU A 97 16.89 -6.70 -4.38
CA LEU A 97 15.50 -6.31 -4.14
C LEU A 97 14.73 -7.41 -3.37
N LEU A 98 15.02 -8.68 -3.69
CA LEU A 98 14.45 -9.81 -2.96
C LEU A 98 14.86 -9.74 -1.48
N GLU A 99 16.14 -9.56 -1.17
CA GLU A 99 16.64 -9.43 0.20
C GLU A 99 16.02 -8.25 0.94
N THR A 100 15.83 -7.12 0.25
CA THR A 100 15.21 -5.92 0.81
C THR A 100 13.73 -6.14 1.16
N LEU A 101 12.98 -6.86 0.32
CA LEU A 101 11.54 -7.04 0.47
C LEU A 101 11.14 -8.29 1.28
N ARG A 102 12.03 -9.27 1.40
CA ARG A 102 11.77 -10.52 2.14
C ARG A 102 11.25 -10.31 3.56
N PRO A 103 11.74 -9.34 4.36
CA PRO A 103 11.25 -9.11 5.73
C PRO A 103 9.75 -8.75 5.81
N VAL A 104 9.16 -8.21 4.74
CA VAL A 104 7.75 -7.81 4.68
C VAL A 104 6.99 -8.53 3.57
N GLY A 105 7.57 -9.59 3.00
CA GLY A 105 7.00 -10.28 1.84
C GLY A 105 5.54 -10.71 2.05
N SER A 106 5.22 -11.21 3.25
CA SER A 106 3.85 -11.60 3.61
C SER A 106 2.87 -10.44 3.62
N GLU A 107 3.32 -9.20 3.88
CA GLU A 107 2.49 -8.00 3.99
C GLU A 107 2.30 -7.29 2.64
N LEU A 108 3.09 -7.61 1.61
CA LEU A 108 3.03 -6.95 0.30
C LEU A 108 1.68 -7.09 -0.39
N HIS A 109 0.90 -8.12 -0.04
CA HIS A 109 -0.45 -8.30 -0.57
C HIS A 109 -1.38 -7.13 -0.19
N PHE A 110 -1.18 -6.49 0.97
CA PHE A 110 -1.90 -5.27 1.36
C PHE A 110 -1.53 -4.08 0.46
N LEU A 111 -0.26 -3.94 0.11
CA LEU A 111 0.20 -2.86 -0.77
C LEU A 111 -0.35 -3.00 -2.20
N PHE A 112 -0.44 -4.23 -2.70
CA PHE A 112 -0.91 -4.52 -4.04
C PHE A 112 -2.41 -4.79 -4.12
N LEU A 113 -3.12 -4.83 -2.98
CA LEU A 113 -4.55 -5.13 -2.87
C LEU A 113 -4.93 -6.47 -3.54
N THR A 114 -4.12 -7.49 -3.28
CA THR A 114 -4.27 -8.86 -3.81
C THR A 114 -4.44 -9.86 -2.68
N SER A 115 -4.82 -11.11 -2.99
CA SER A 115 -4.97 -12.13 -1.94
C SER A 115 -3.65 -12.63 -1.39
N ARG A 116 -2.62 -12.73 -2.24
CA ARG A 116 -1.32 -13.28 -1.86
C ARG A 116 -0.23 -12.74 -2.77
N VAL A 117 0.96 -12.58 -2.20
CA VAL A 117 2.19 -12.23 -2.92
C VAL A 117 3.28 -13.20 -2.47
N ASP A 118 3.82 -13.96 -3.42
CA ASP A 118 4.95 -14.86 -3.21
C ASP A 118 6.19 -14.25 -3.86
N LEU A 119 7.31 -14.21 -3.13
CA LEU A 119 8.58 -13.68 -3.64
C LEU A 119 9.53 -14.82 -4.01
N GLU A 120 10.08 -14.77 -5.21
CA GLU A 120 10.99 -15.76 -5.78
C GLU A 120 12.24 -15.09 -6.35
N PRO A 121 13.39 -15.79 -6.43
CA PRO A 121 14.57 -15.27 -7.10
C PRO A 121 14.39 -15.19 -8.62
N ALA A 122 14.91 -14.13 -9.22
CA ALA A 122 15.13 -14.03 -10.67
C ALA A 122 16.18 -15.08 -11.15
N PRO A 123 16.20 -15.46 -12.44
CA PRO A 123 15.38 -14.92 -13.54
C PRO A 123 13.94 -15.43 -13.52
N ALA A 124 13.02 -14.56 -13.94
CA ALA A 124 11.64 -14.94 -14.12
C ALA A 124 11.52 -16.07 -15.18
N PRO A 125 10.73 -17.14 -14.93
CA PRO A 125 10.50 -18.19 -15.91
C PRO A 125 9.87 -17.65 -17.21
N ARG A 126 10.03 -18.38 -18.33
CA ARG A 126 9.39 -18.01 -19.61
C ARG A 126 7.88 -17.79 -19.44
N GLY A 127 7.35 -16.79 -20.14
CA GLY A 127 5.93 -16.41 -20.08
C GLY A 127 5.55 -15.55 -18.87
N SER A 128 6.50 -15.19 -18.00
CA SER A 128 6.26 -14.20 -16.95
C SER A 128 6.17 -12.80 -17.58
N ILE A 129 5.37 -11.93 -16.97
CA ILE A 129 5.20 -10.54 -17.40
C ILE A 129 6.37 -9.72 -16.85
N PRO A 130 7.18 -9.07 -17.68
CA PRO A 130 8.31 -8.28 -17.20
C PRO A 130 7.82 -7.07 -16.39
N ILE A 131 8.63 -6.65 -15.41
CA ILE A 131 8.37 -5.43 -14.65
C ILE A 131 9.13 -4.27 -15.29
N ASP A 132 8.39 -3.26 -15.76
CA ASP A 132 8.95 -2.07 -16.39
C ASP A 132 9.95 -1.40 -15.44
N GLY A 133 11.19 -1.18 -15.91
CA GLY A 133 12.23 -0.49 -15.14
C GLY A 133 13.02 -1.35 -14.15
N ILE A 134 12.79 -2.67 -14.09
CA ILE A 134 13.58 -3.58 -13.24
C ILE A 134 14.07 -4.77 -14.06
N GLU A 135 15.35 -4.76 -14.42
CA GLU A 135 15.96 -5.82 -15.22
C GLU A 135 15.91 -7.18 -14.52
N GLY A 136 15.54 -8.22 -15.27
CA GLY A 136 15.42 -9.60 -14.76
C GLY A 136 14.21 -9.86 -13.87
N ALA A 137 13.46 -8.83 -13.48
CA ALA A 137 12.25 -8.98 -12.69
C ALA A 137 11.04 -9.33 -13.56
N GLY A 138 10.13 -10.13 -13.00
CA GLY A 138 8.90 -10.50 -13.66
C GLY A 138 7.83 -10.92 -12.68
N LEU A 139 6.60 -11.02 -13.16
CA LEU A 139 5.49 -11.52 -12.37
C LEU A 139 4.68 -12.58 -13.10
N ARG A 140 4.09 -13.48 -12.32
CA ARG A 140 2.99 -14.34 -12.76
C ARG A 140 1.77 -14.05 -11.91
N LEU A 141 0.63 -14.00 -12.58
CA LEU A 141 -0.66 -13.85 -11.95
C LEU A 141 -1.36 -15.22 -12.01
N GLU A 142 -1.79 -15.68 -10.84
CA GLU A 142 -2.57 -16.89 -10.65
C GLU A 142 -3.90 -16.50 -9.98
N ARG A 143 -4.88 -17.39 -10.06
CA ARG A 143 -6.12 -17.21 -9.30
C ARG A 143 -5.89 -17.71 -7.87
N ALA A 144 -6.22 -16.89 -6.89
CA ALA A 144 -6.14 -17.25 -5.49
C ALA A 144 -7.05 -18.46 -5.22
N VAL A 145 -6.52 -19.46 -4.52
CA VAL A 145 -7.26 -20.65 -4.11
C VAL A 145 -7.85 -20.37 -2.74
N GLY A 146 -9.16 -20.10 -2.68
CA GLY A 146 -9.87 -19.85 -1.43
C GLY A 146 -11.34 -19.49 -1.68
N THR A 147 -12.21 -19.84 -0.74
CA THR A 147 -13.62 -19.41 -0.77
C THR A 147 -13.67 -17.91 -0.51
N ALA A 148 -14.29 -17.14 -1.41
CA ALA A 148 -14.56 -15.74 -1.13
C ALA A 148 -15.31 -15.65 0.21
N LEU A 149 -14.81 -14.86 1.16
CA LEU A 149 -15.56 -14.54 2.37
C LEU A 149 -16.87 -13.90 1.91
N ALA A 150 -17.98 -14.60 2.11
CA ALA A 150 -19.30 -14.10 1.82
C ALA A 150 -19.43 -12.73 2.49
N GLY A 151 -19.81 -11.73 1.70
CA GLY A 151 -19.65 -10.32 2.03
C GLY A 151 -20.06 -9.96 3.45
N ALA A 152 -19.21 -9.19 4.14
CA ALA A 152 -19.69 -8.30 5.17
C ALA A 152 -20.58 -7.26 4.47
N ALA A 153 -21.89 -7.49 4.57
CA ALA A 153 -22.94 -6.53 4.26
C ALA A 153 -22.96 -5.42 5.30
#